data_AF-A0A3C1CJ43-F1
#
_entry.id   AF-A0A3C1CJ43-F1
#
_cell.length_a   1.000
_cell.length_b   1.000
_cell.length_c   1.000
_cell.angle_alpha   90.00
_cell.angle_beta   90.00
_cell.angle_gamma   90.00
#
_symmetry.space_group_name_H-M   'P 1'
#
loop_
_entity.id
_entity.type
_entity.pdbx_description
1 polymer ?
#
loop_
_entity_poly.entity_id
_entity_poly.type
_entity_poly.pdbx_seq_one_letter_code
_entity_poly.pdbx_strand_id
1 'polypeptide(L)' 'MAQYLPIALLLGLSTLFAAGSFVASGRLGPRKRPTAAKVAPYECGIVPEVEPPQRFPVRFYLVAMIFIIFDIEI' A
#
# COMPACT_ATOMS: atom_id res chain seq x y z
N MET A 1 -19.60 -18.55 17.92
CA MET A 1 -19.58 -17.06 17.94
C MET A 1 -18.50 -16.48 18.86
N ALA A 2 -18.38 -16.94 20.11
CA ALA A 2 -17.32 -16.46 21.02
C ALA A 2 -15.87 -16.69 20.51
N GLN A 3 -15.65 -17.69 19.66
CA GLN A 3 -14.32 -17.98 19.07
C GLN A 3 -13.86 -16.94 18.03
N TYR A 4 -14.78 -16.25 17.36
CA TYR A 4 -14.45 -15.20 16.39
C TYR A 4 -14.34 -13.81 17.04
N LEU A 5 -14.85 -13.66 18.26
CA LEU A 5 -14.82 -12.41 19.02
C LEU A 5 -13.36 -11.90 19.23
N PRO A 6 -12.37 -12.74 19.62
CA PRO A 6 -10.98 -12.31 19.72
C PRO A 6 -10.41 -11.81 18.38
N ILE A 7 -10.76 -12.47 17.27
CA ILE A 7 -10.27 -12.10 15.93
C ILE A 7 -10.83 -10.73 15.53
N ALA A 8 -12.13 -10.51 15.71
CA ALA A 8 -12.77 -9.24 15.43
C ALA A 8 -12.21 -8.09 16.30
N LEU A 9 -11.96 -8.36 17.58
CA LEU A 9 -11.34 -7.38 18.49
C LEU A 9 -9.91 -7.03 18.08
N LEU A 10 -9.09 -8.01 17.69
CA LEU A 10 -7.72 -7.77 17.22
C LEU A 10 -7.69 -7.01 15.89
N LEU A 11 -8.60 -7.32 14.95
CA LEU A 11 -8.76 -6.54 13.71
C LEU A 11 -9.14 -5.09 14.00
N GLY A 12 -10.09 -4.88 14.93
CA GLY A 12 -10.48 -3.54 15.35
C GLY A 12 -9.33 -2.78 16.01
N LEU A 13 -8.63 -3.42 16.96
CA LEU A 13 -7.51 -2.81 17.69
C LEU A 13 -6.33 -2.47 16.76
N SER A 14 -5.95 -3.39 15.87
CA SER A 14 -4.85 -3.16 14.90
C SER A 14 -5.19 -2.05 13.92
N THR A 15 -6.42 -2.01 13.41
CA THR A 15 -6.90 -0.93 12.53
C THR A 15 -6.89 0.41 13.25
N LEU A 16 -7.41 0.45 14.50
CA LEU A 16 -7.44 1.66 15.31
C LEU A 16 -6.04 2.15 15.66
N PHE A 17 -5.12 1.24 15.97
CA PHE A 17 -3.72 1.56 16.23
C PHE A 17 -3.02 2.11 14.98
N ALA A 18 -3.22 1.50 13.80
CA ALA A 18 -2.63 1.96 12.55
C ALA A 18 -3.17 3.33 12.14
N ALA A 19 -4.49 3.51 12.19
CA ALA A 19 -5.13 4.79 11.90
C ALA A 19 -4.71 5.88 12.91
N GLY A 20 -4.69 5.55 14.19
CA GLY A 20 -4.22 6.44 15.26
C GLY A 20 -2.77 6.87 15.05
N SER A 21 -1.90 5.94 14.68
CA SER A 21 -0.48 6.20 14.40
C SER A 21 -0.30 7.09 13.16
N PHE A 22 -1.05 6.85 12.08
CA PHE A 22 -1.02 7.68 10.87
C PHE A 22 -1.47 9.13 11.16
N VAL A 23 -2.56 9.27 11.93
CA VAL A 23 -3.09 10.57 12.35
C VAL A 23 -2.11 11.29 13.29
N ALA A 24 -1.53 10.57 14.24
CA ALA A 24 -0.54 11.10 15.17
C ALA A 24 0.71 11.57 14.42
N SER A 25 1.22 10.78 13.47
CA SER A 25 2.35 11.16 12.60
C SER A 25 2.07 12.46 11.84
N GLY A 26 0.87 12.60 11.27
CA GLY A 26 0.47 13.81 10.57
C GLY A 26 0.33 15.05 11.45
N ARG A 27 -0.05 14.90 12.73
CA ARG A 27 -0.24 16.02 13.67
C ARG A 27 1.01 16.39 14.47
N LEU A 28 1.83 15.41 14.84
CA LEU A 28 3.05 15.59 15.62
C LEU A 28 4.26 15.94 14.74
N GLY A 29 4.22 15.58 13.46
CA GLY A 29 5.28 15.91 12.50
C GLY A 29 5.36 17.41 12.20
N PRO A 30 6.52 17.91 11.72
CA PRO A 30 6.64 19.28 11.26
C PRO A 30 5.64 19.54 10.14
N ARG A 31 5.02 20.73 10.17
CA ARG A 31 3.96 21.10 9.23
C ARG A 31 4.43 20.88 7.79
N LYS A 32 3.75 19.99 7.06
CA LYS A 32 4.07 19.69 5.66
C LYS A 32 4.07 20.98 4.85
N ARG A 33 5.24 21.37 4.37
CA ARG A 33 5.42 22.43 3.36
C ARG A 33 5.74 21.74 2.03
N PRO A 34 4.71 21.42 1.21
CA PRO A 34 4.95 20.80 -0.08
C PRO A 34 5.69 21.80 -0.97
N THR A 35 6.91 21.45 -1.37
CA THR A 35 7.65 22.13 -2.43
C THR A 35 7.71 21.19 -3.62
N ALA A 36 7.79 21.73 -4.85
CA ALA A 36 7.83 20.91 -6.06
C ALA A 36 8.91 19.81 -6.00
N ALA A 37 10.10 20.14 -5.50
CA ALA A 37 11.19 19.18 -5.32
C ALA A 37 10.92 18.07 -4.27
N LYS A 38 10.08 18.33 -3.25
CA LYS A 38 9.76 17.33 -2.21
C LYS A 38 8.66 16.35 -2.63
N VAL A 39 7.85 16.73 -3.61
CA VAL A 39 6.73 15.91 -4.11
C VAL A 39 7.05 15.26 -5.45
N ALA A 40 8.16 15.65 -6.09
CA ALA A 40 8.63 15.05 -7.33
C ALA A 40 8.96 13.56 -7.13
N PRO A 41 8.64 12.70 -8.12
CA PRO A 41 9.12 11.33 -8.14
C PRO A 41 10.63 11.25 -7.98
N TYR A 42 11.09 10.22 -7.27
CA TYR A 42 12.52 10.00 -7.11
C TYR A 42 13.12 9.51 -8.43
N GLU A 43 13.99 10.34 -9.00
CA GLU A 43 14.89 9.98 -10.12
C GLU A 43 16.08 10.97 -10.13
N CYS A 44 16.58 11.35 -8.94
CA CYS A 44 17.68 12.32 -8.77
C CYS A 44 17.51 13.66 -9.53
N GLY A 45 16.27 14.11 -9.74
CA GLY A 45 15.96 15.35 -10.45
C GLY A 45 15.85 15.20 -11.98
N ILE A 46 15.99 13.98 -12.50
CA ILE A 46 15.67 13.65 -13.89
C ILE A 46 14.15 13.56 -14.00
N VAL A 47 13.56 14.41 -14.84
CA VAL A 47 12.14 14.29 -15.17
C VAL A 47 12.03 13.17 -16.20
N PRO A 48 11.21 12.12 -15.98
CA PRO A 48 11.03 11.07 -16.97
C PRO A 48 10.51 11.68 -18.27
N GLU A 49 11.32 11.62 -19.32
CA GLU A 49 10.94 12.07 -20.68
C GLU A 49 10.03 11.05 -21.37
N VAL A 50 10.08 9.79 -20.92
CA VAL A 50 9.32 8.67 -21.48
C VAL A 50 8.21 8.30 -20.51
N GLU A 51 6.98 8.22 -21.04
CA GLU A 51 5.86 7.71 -20.29
C GLU A 51 6.11 6.27 -19.83
N PRO A 52 5.72 5.89 -18.61
CA PRO A 52 5.81 4.51 -18.16
C PRO A 52 5.19 3.56 -19.20
N PRO A 53 5.76 2.37 -19.43
CA PRO A 53 5.22 1.45 -20.40
C PRO A 53 3.75 1.17 -20.08
N GLN A 54 2.88 1.40 -21.07
CA GLN A 54 1.43 1.22 -20.95
C GLN A 54 1.03 -0.21 -20.59
N ARG A 55 1.91 -1.19 -20.84
CA ARG A 55 1.71 -2.60 -20.54
C ARG A 55 2.87 -3.14 -19.72
N PHE A 56 2.56 -3.58 -18.52
CA PHE A 56 3.50 -4.36 -17.72
C PHE A 56 3.62 -5.79 -18.27
N PRO A 57 4.76 -6.47 -18.05
CA PRO A 57 4.96 -7.84 -18.49
C PRO A 57 3.83 -8.79 -18.04
N VAL A 58 3.31 -9.61 -18.97
CA VAL A 58 2.18 -10.54 -18.73
C VAL A 58 2.50 -11.60 -17.66
N ARG A 59 3.77 -11.81 -17.34
CA ARG A 59 4.22 -12.76 -16.30
C ARG A 59 3.50 -12.59 -14.96
N PHE A 60 3.17 -11.36 -14.54
CA PHE A 60 2.45 -11.13 -13.29
C PHE A 60 1.01 -11.67 -13.33
N TYR A 61 0.36 -11.55 -14.50
CA TYR A 61 -0.96 -12.11 -14.72
C TYR A 61 -0.92 -13.65 -14.70
N LEU A 62 0.07 -14.26 -15.36
CA LEU A 62 0.22 -15.72 -15.35
C LEU A 62 0.45 -16.25 -13.94
N VAL A 63 1.30 -15.59 -13.14
CA VAL A 63 1.53 -15.98 -11.73
C VAL A 63 0.26 -15.85 -10.91
N ALA A 64 -0.50 -14.75 -11.04
CA ALA A 64 -1.76 -14.57 -10.32
C ALA A 64 -2.83 -15.59 -10.75
N MET A 65 -2.94 -15.88 -12.04
CA MET A 65 -3.89 -16.87 -12.57
C MET A 65 -3.56 -18.28 -12.07
N ILE A 66 -2.28 -18.65 -12.10
CA ILE A 66 -1.82 -19.95 -11.59
C ILE A 66 -2.05 -20.04 -10.07
N PHE A 67 -1.77 -18.97 -9.31
CA PHE A 67 -2.07 -18.91 -7.88
C PHE A 67 -3.56 -19.15 -7.60
N ILE A 68 -4.46 -18.48 -8.32
CA ILE A 68 -5.91 -18.65 -8.16
C ILE A 68 -6.35 -20.10 -8.46
N ILE A 69 -5.82 -20.70 -9.52
CA ILE A 69 -6.17 -22.08 -9.89
C ILE A 69 -5.71 -23.07 -8.79
N PHE A 70 -4.47 -22.94 -8.32
CA PHE A 70 -3.94 -23.83 -7.27
C PHE A 70 -4.61 -23.60 -5.91
N ASP A 71 -4.92 -22.35 -5.56
CA ASP A 71 -5.61 -22.03 -4.29
C ASP A 71 -7.05 -22.54 -4.29
N ILE A 72 -7.71 -22.62 -5.46
CA ILE A 72 -9.05 -23.22 -5.61
C ILE A 72 -9.01 -24.76 -5.57
N GLU A 73 -7.92 -25.37 -6.03
CA GLU A 73 -7.77 -26.84 -6.05
C GLU A 73 -7.61 -27.42 -4.63
N ILE A 74 -7.04 -26.63 -3.71
CA ILE A 74 -6.76 -27.00 -2.31
C ILE A 74 -8.01 -26.85 -1.44
#